data_AF-A0A9X8HAH9-F1
#
_entry.id   AF-A0A9X8HAH9-F1
#
_cell.length_a   1.000
_cell.length_b   1.000
_cell.length_c   1.000
_cell.angle_alpha   90.00
_cell.angle_beta   90.00
_cell.angle_gamma   90.00
#
_symmetry.space_group_name_H-M   'P 1'
#
loop_
_entity.id
_entity.type
_entity.pdbx_description
1 polymer ?
#
loop_
_entity_poly.entity_id
_entity_poly.type
_entity_poly.pdbx_seq_one_letter_code
_entity_poly.pdbx_strand_id
1 'polypeptide(L)'
;MHSIAFKLEALRLLETMNDTKVAVELGVPRRTVRYWYSQRTELFAFNGNKKRMKLQPGGRHEVFPDPPGLVQFINELRDAERALTTMHMITWIKRNQRPWLLNYLATKKPG
;
A
#
# COMPACT_ATOMS: atom_id res chain seq x y z
N MET A 1 -8.63 0.34 -12.52
CA MET A 1 -8.39 -0.45 -11.29
C MET A 1 -9.76 -0.91 -10.79
N HIS A 2 -9.96 -2.19 -10.43
CA HIS A 2 -11.30 -2.75 -10.15
C HIS A 2 -11.45 -3.25 -8.71
N SER A 3 -12.65 -3.13 -8.15
CA SER A 3 -12.98 -3.64 -6.82
C SER A 3 -13.00 -5.17 -6.78
N ILE A 4 -12.85 -5.76 -5.60
CA ILE A 4 -12.94 -7.22 -5.43
C ILE A 4 -14.34 -7.72 -5.80
N ALA A 5 -15.40 -6.95 -5.50
CA ALA A 5 -16.76 -7.28 -5.93
C ALA A 5 -16.85 -7.42 -7.46
N PHE A 6 -16.29 -6.47 -8.21
CA PHE A 6 -16.30 -6.48 -9.67
C PHE A 6 -15.47 -7.65 -10.23
N LYS A 7 -14.33 -7.96 -9.61
CA LYS A 7 -13.53 -9.14 -9.98
C LYS A 7 -14.29 -10.44 -9.77
N LEU A 8 -15.03 -10.57 -8.66
CA LEU A 8 -15.85 -11.75 -8.36
C LEU A 8 -17.01 -11.90 -9.34
N GLU A 9 -17.64 -10.81 -9.76
CA GLU A 9 -18.65 -10.82 -10.82
C GLU A 9 -18.08 -11.35 -12.13
N ALA A 10 -16.90 -10.86 -12.55
CA ALA A 10 -16.21 -11.37 -13.73
C ALA A 10 -15.93 -12.88 -13.64
N LEU A 11 -15.53 -13.37 -12.45
CA LEU A 11 -15.29 -14.80 -12.23
C LEU A 11 -16.56 -15.65 -12.30
N ARG A 12 -17.70 -15.13 -11.83
CA ARG A 12 -19.00 -15.80 -11.97
C ARG A 12 -19.45 -15.88 -13.42
N LEU A 13 -19.26 -14.81 -14.20
CA LEU A 13 -19.57 -14.84 -15.62
C LEU A 13 -18.73 -15.90 -16.36
N LEU A 14 -17.48 -16.11 -15.96
CA LEU A 14 -16.62 -17.17 -16.53
C LEU A 14 -17.16 -18.59 -16.34
N GLU A 15 -18.09 -18.83 -15.41
CA GLU A 15 -18.76 -20.14 -15.25
C GLU A 15 -19.76 -20.41 -16.39
N THR A 16 -20.26 -19.37 -17.05
CA THR A 16 -21.31 -19.48 -18.09
C THR A 16 -20.80 -19.14 -19.49
N MET A 17 -19.73 -18.34 -19.59
CA MET A 17 -19.21 -17.84 -20.87
C MET A 17 -17.68 -17.79 -20.89
N ASN A 18 -17.11 -17.78 -22.11
CA ASN A 18 -15.67 -17.71 -22.28
C ASN A 18 -15.09 -16.33 -21.89
N ASP A 19 -13.79 -16.29 -21.61
CA ASP A 19 -13.04 -15.09 -21.21
C ASP A 19 -13.06 -13.95 -22.25
N THR A 20 -13.36 -14.24 -23.50
CA THR A 20 -13.48 -13.21 -24.56
C THR A 20 -14.81 -12.49 -24.46
N LYS A 21 -15.90 -13.22 -24.24
CA LYS A 21 -17.23 -12.65 -24.03
C LYS A 21 -17.29 -11.84 -22.74
N VAL A 22 -16.74 -12.38 -21.64
CA VAL A 22 -16.65 -11.63 -20.36
C VAL A 22 -15.87 -10.34 -20.51
N ALA A 23 -14.77 -10.35 -21.27
CA ALA A 23 -13.96 -9.15 -21.51
C ALA A 23 -14.74 -8.06 -22.26
N VAL A 24 -15.52 -8.45 -23.27
CA VAL A 24 -16.37 -7.53 -24.04
C VAL A 24 -17.50 -6.98 -23.17
N GLU A 25 -18.22 -7.86 -22.46
CA GLU A 25 -19.35 -7.50 -21.60
C GLU A 25 -18.96 -6.49 -20.51
N LEU A 26 -17.81 -6.71 -19.86
CA LEU A 26 -17.34 -5.88 -18.76
C LEU A 26 -16.49 -4.67 -19.22
N GLY A 27 -16.21 -4.55 -20.52
CA GLY A 27 -15.31 -3.51 -21.06
C GLY A 27 -13.88 -3.60 -20.50
N VAL A 28 -13.39 -4.81 -20.20
CA VAL A 28 -12.08 -5.04 -19.57
C VAL A 28 -11.18 -5.84 -20.51
N PRO A 29 -9.87 -5.52 -20.63
CA PRO A 29 -8.96 -6.32 -21.44
C PRO A 29 -8.97 -7.81 -21.05
N ARG A 30 -9.01 -8.70 -22.04
CA ARG A 30 -9.01 -10.17 -21.83
C ARG A 30 -7.87 -10.65 -20.94
N ARG A 31 -6.67 -10.05 -21.09
CA ARG A 31 -5.50 -10.35 -20.23
C ARG A 31 -5.79 -10.12 -18.75
N THR A 32 -6.56 -9.09 -18.43
CA THR A 32 -6.96 -8.75 -17.05
C THR A 32 -7.93 -9.78 -16.47
N VAL A 33 -8.91 -10.24 -17.27
CA VAL A 33 -9.85 -11.29 -16.87
C VAL A 33 -9.10 -12.60 -16.55
N ARG A 34 -8.16 -13.00 -17.43
CA ARG A 34 -7.30 -14.18 -17.19
C ARG A 34 -6.43 -14.01 -15.94
N TYR A 35 -5.90 -12.82 -15.70
CA TYR A 35 -5.13 -12.54 -14.50
C TYR A 35 -6.00 -12.72 -13.23
N TRP A 36 -7.23 -12.22 -13.20
CA TRP A 36 -8.14 -12.46 -12.08
C TRP A 36 -8.49 -13.94 -11.92
N TYR A 37 -8.65 -14.67 -13.02
CA TYR A 37 -8.86 -16.12 -12.98
C TYR A 37 -7.67 -16.89 -12.37
N SER A 38 -6.44 -16.41 -12.59
CA SER A 38 -5.25 -16.98 -11.93
C SER A 38 -5.25 -16.73 -10.41
N GLN A 39 -5.86 -15.64 -9.95
CA GLN A 39 -6.03 -15.28 -8.53
C GLN A 39 -7.38 -15.73 -7.94
N ARG A 40 -8.14 -16.58 -8.63
CA ARG A 40 -9.54 -16.88 -8.27
C ARG A 40 -9.68 -17.46 -6.86
N THR A 41 -8.76 -18.32 -6.44
CA THR A 41 -8.77 -18.94 -5.10
C THR A 41 -8.66 -17.88 -4.01
N GLU A 42 -7.73 -16.94 -4.15
CA GLU A 42 -7.55 -15.82 -3.22
C GLU A 42 -8.74 -14.86 -3.24
N LEU A 43 -9.30 -14.58 -4.43
CA LEU A 43 -10.47 -13.71 -4.58
C LEU A 43 -11.72 -14.31 -3.93
N PHE A 44 -11.96 -15.61 -4.09
CA PHE A 44 -13.09 -16.29 -3.45
C PHE A 44 -12.89 -16.47 -1.94
N ALA A 45 -11.65 -16.68 -1.48
CA ALA A 45 -11.33 -16.77 -0.06
C ALA A 45 -11.31 -15.40 0.67
N PHE A 46 -11.41 -14.28 -0.06
CA PHE A 46 -11.31 -12.95 0.52
C PHE A 46 -12.52 -12.60 1.40
N ASN A 47 -12.29 -12.48 2.71
CA ASN A 47 -13.31 -12.16 3.72
C ASN A 47 -13.32 -10.68 4.16
N GLY A 48 -12.67 -9.78 3.41
CA GLY A 48 -12.62 -8.35 3.73
C GLY A 48 -13.70 -7.51 3.04
N ASN A 49 -13.59 -6.18 3.15
CA ASN A 49 -14.48 -5.26 2.44
C ASN A 49 -14.29 -5.36 0.91
N LYS A 50 -15.30 -5.86 0.21
CA LYS A 50 -15.27 -6.10 -1.25
C LYS A 50 -15.23 -4.83 -2.11
N LYS A 51 -15.47 -3.64 -1.52
CA LYS A 51 -15.23 -2.34 -2.18
C LYS A 51 -13.74 -2.05 -2.38
N ARG A 52 -12.85 -2.75 -1.65
CA ARG A 52 -11.39 -2.63 -1.84
C ARG A 52 -10.96 -3.15 -3.20
N MET A 53 -9.86 -2.60 -3.72
CA MET A 53 -9.35 -2.94 -5.05
C MET A 53 -8.23 -3.98 -5.01
N LYS A 54 -7.54 -4.12 -3.87
CA LYS A 54 -6.41 -5.03 -3.65
C LYS A 54 -6.78 -6.11 -2.64
N LEU A 55 -6.35 -7.35 -2.90
CA LEU A 55 -6.51 -8.51 -2.01
C LEU A 55 -5.81 -8.28 -0.67
N GLN A 56 -4.57 -7.78 -0.74
CA GLN A 56 -3.86 -7.30 0.42
C GLN A 56 -3.93 -5.78 0.42
N PRO A 57 -4.40 -5.12 1.50
CA PRO A 57 -4.17 -3.71 1.65
C PRO A 57 -2.67 -3.44 1.51
N GLY A 58 -2.30 -2.30 0.90
CA GLY A 58 -0.92 -1.85 1.00
C GLY A 58 -0.52 -1.83 2.47
N GLY A 59 0.72 -2.22 2.77
CA GLY A 59 1.21 -2.32 4.14
C GLY A 59 0.82 -1.09 4.97
N ARG A 60 0.56 -1.31 6.26
CA ARG A 60 0.21 -0.22 7.19
C ARG A 60 1.26 0.88 7.08
N HIS A 61 0.84 2.13 6.89
CA HIS A 61 1.75 3.26 6.98
C HIS A 61 2.49 3.20 8.31
N GLU A 62 3.81 3.25 8.27
CA GLU A 62 4.63 3.24 9.47
C GLU A 62 4.38 4.53 10.24
N VAL A 63 4.05 4.37 11.52
CA VAL A 63 3.77 5.50 12.40
C VAL A 63 5.09 5.96 12.98
N PHE A 64 5.41 7.23 12.72
CA PHE A 64 6.57 7.89 13.32
C PHE A 64 6.28 8.17 14.81
N PRO A 65 7.23 7.93 15.73
CA PRO A 65 6.96 7.89 17.16
C PRO A 65 6.75 9.27 17.78
N ASP A 66 7.35 10.33 17.20
CA ASP A 66 7.29 11.68 17.77
C ASP A 66 7.23 12.78 16.69
N PRO A 67 6.09 12.92 15.99
CA PRO A 67 5.89 14.03 15.06
C PRO A 67 6.05 15.43 15.71
N PRO A 68 5.52 15.70 16.93
CA PRO A 68 5.67 17.01 17.57
C PRO A 68 7.13 17.40 17.81
N GLY A 69 7.96 16.51 18.35
CA GLY A 69 9.37 16.80 18.61
C GLY A 69 10.17 17.08 17.35
N LEU A 70 9.87 16.40 16.24
CA LEU A 70 10.51 16.67 14.95
C LEU A 70 10.11 18.04 14.40
N VAL A 71 8.82 18.41 14.51
CA VAL A 71 8.32 19.73 14.10
C VAL A 71 8.95 20.83 14.93
N GLN A 72 9.07 20.64 16.25
CA GLN A 72 9.74 21.61 17.12
C GLN A 72 11.19 21.83 16.70
N PHE A 73 11.96 20.76 16.47
CA PHE A 73 13.35 20.86 15.99
C PHE A 73 13.46 21.58 14.64
N ILE A 74 12.52 21.34 13.73
CA ILE A 74 12.46 22.03 12.44
C ILE A 74 12.22 23.53 12.63
N ASN A 75 11.31 23.90 13.52
CA ASN A 75 11.02 25.30 13.82
C ASN A 75 12.23 25.98 14.48
N GLU A 76 12.85 25.36 15.48
CA GLU A 76 14.06 25.89 16.14
C GLU A 76 15.21 26.15 15.16
N LEU A 77 15.42 25.25 14.19
CA LEU A 77 16.45 25.47 13.15
C LEU A 77 16.10 26.65 12.23
N ARG A 78 14.82 26.82 11.89
CA ARG A 78 14.35 27.92 11.03
C ARG A 78 14.40 29.26 11.76
N ASP A 79 13.99 29.28 13.03
CA ASP A 79 14.04 30.47 13.88
C ASP A 79 15.48 30.93 14.12
N ALA A 80 16.43 29.99 14.12
CA ALA A 80 17.87 30.27 14.15
C ALA A 80 18.48 30.61 12.77
N GLU A 81 17.66 30.80 11.73
CA GLU A 81 18.06 31.08 10.34
C GLU A 81 19.05 30.04 9.76
N ARG A 82 19.03 28.80 10.26
CA ARG A 82 19.89 27.72 9.78
C ARG A 82 19.22 26.94 8.66
N ALA A 83 20.03 26.53 7.67
CA ALA A 83 19.54 25.68 6.59
C ALA A 83 19.04 24.33 7.12
N LEU A 84 17.74 24.06 6.94
CA LEU A 84 17.17 22.74 7.19
C LEU A 84 17.49 21.81 6.01
N THR A 85 18.09 20.67 6.32
CA THR A 85 18.42 19.65 5.30
C THR A 85 17.93 18.29 5.76
N THR A 86 17.81 17.35 4.82
CA THR A 86 17.49 15.95 5.14
C THR A 86 18.48 15.35 6.13
N MET A 87 19.76 15.76 6.08
CA MET A 87 20.77 15.29 7.03
C MET A 87 20.50 15.74 8.47
N HIS A 88 19.99 16.96 8.67
CA HIS A 88 19.59 17.43 10.00
C HIS A 88 18.43 16.59 10.55
N MET A 89 17.41 16.31 9.72
CA MET A 89 16.29 15.45 10.12
C MET A 89 16.75 14.02 10.45
N ILE A 90 17.60 13.42 9.61
CA ILE A 90 18.17 12.08 9.87
C ILE A 90 18.97 12.07 11.18
N THR A 91 19.78 13.10 11.42
CA THR A 91 20.58 13.21 12.65
C THR A 91 19.68 13.31 13.89
N TRP A 92 18.63 14.11 13.83
CA TRP A 92 17.66 14.21 14.91
C TRP A 92 16.95 12.87 15.17
N ILE A 93 16.51 12.16 14.13
CA ILE A 93 15.88 10.84 14.24
C ILE A 93 16.86 9.82 14.86
N LYS A 94 18.11 9.79 14.39
CA LYS A 94 19.16 8.90 14.93
C LYS A 94 19.42 9.16 16.42
N ARG A 95 19.36 10.42 16.86
CA ARG A 95 19.63 10.82 18.24
C ARG A 95 18.44 10.57 19.16
N ASN A 96 17.24 10.97 18.75
CA ASN A 96 16.06 11.03 19.62
C ASN A 96 15.14 9.81 19.46
N GLN A 97 15.16 9.15 18.30
CA GLN A 97 14.27 8.03 17.95
C GLN A 97 15.06 6.75 17.62
N ARG A 98 16.23 6.57 18.25
CA ARG A 98 17.16 5.45 18.00
C ARG A 98 16.49 4.07 18.13
N PRO A 99 15.73 3.76 19.20
CA PRO A 99 15.11 2.44 19.34
C PRO A 99 14.07 2.18 18.25
N TRP A 100 13.26 3.18 17.93
CA TRP A 100 12.28 3.09 16.83
C TRP A 100 12.98 2.89 15.49
N LEU A 101 14.06 3.63 15.20
CA LEU A 101 14.81 3.50 13.95
C LEU A 101 15.41 2.09 13.80
N LEU A 102 15.96 1.52 14.88
CA LEU A 102 16.51 0.16 14.87
C LEU A 102 15.41 -0.89 14.61
N ASN A 103 14.27 -0.77 15.30
CA ASN A 103 13.12 -1.65 15.08
C ASN A 103 12.59 -1.52 13.65
N TYR A 104 12.47 -0.29 13.13
CA TYR A 104 12.07 -0.01 11.77
C TYR A 104 13.00 -0.73 10.77
N LEU A 105 14.31 -0.54 10.90
CA LEU A 105 15.29 -1.15 9.99
C LEU A 105 15.28 -2.68 10.08
N ALA A 106 15.07 -3.27 11.26
CA ALA A 106 14.98 -4.71 11.44
C ALA A 106 13.80 -5.34 10.67
N THR A 107 12.73 -4.59 10.42
CA THR A 107 11.56 -5.07 9.66
C THR A 107 11.72 -4.94 8.15
N LYS A 108 12.74 -4.24 7.66
CA LYS A 108 12.99 -4.06 6.23
C LYS A 108 13.87 -5.20 5.72
N LYS A 109 13.45 -5.82 4.61
CA LYS A 109 14.31 -6.77 3.91
C LYS A 109 15.56 -6.03 3.41
N PRO A 110 16.77 -6.63 3.46
CA PRO A 110 17.91 -6.08 2.76
C PRO A 110 17.56 -5.93 1.28
N GLY A 111 17.79 -4.73 0.76
CA GLY A 111 17.51 -4.36 -0.63
C GLY A 111 18.58 -4.87 -1.58
#